data_AF-A0A1H4F866-F1
#
_entry.id   AF-A0A1H4F866-F1
#
_cell.length_a   1.000
_cell.length_b   1.000
_cell.length_c   1.000
_cell.angle_alpha   90.00
_cell.angle_beta   90.00
_cell.angle_gamma   90.00
#
_symmetry.space_group_name_H-M   'P 1'
#
loop_
_entity.id
_entity.type
_entity.pdbx_description
1 polymer ?
#
loop_
_entity_poly.entity_id
_entity_poly.type
_entity_poly.pdbx_seq_one_letter_code
_entity_poly.pdbx_strand_id
1 'polypeptide(L)'
;MSTDTSGRNAEDALARLAAVIESRLPARGGDPEKSYVARLLHRGPDAFLKKIGEEATEVVMAAKDADHGGDRAKLVNEVADLWFHSMIALAHYGFAPSDVVAELERREGTSGIEEKALRKAQAREASND
;
A
#
# COMPACT_ATOMS: atom_id res chain seq x y z
N MET A 1 -27.41 18.17 4.22
CA MET A 1 -26.75 17.21 3.30
C MET A 1 -25.28 17.60 3.25
N SER A 2 -24.47 17.01 4.13
CA SER A 2 -23.02 17.24 4.16
C SER A 2 -22.39 16.16 3.31
N THR A 3 -22.04 16.48 2.07
CA THR A 3 -21.28 15.55 1.23
C THR A 3 -19.85 15.53 1.73
N ASP A 4 -19.44 14.37 2.22
CA ASP A 4 -18.06 14.00 2.44
C ASP A 4 -17.30 14.08 1.09
N THR A 5 -16.68 15.23 0.85
CA THR A 5 -15.87 15.50 -0.35
C THR A 5 -14.43 14.98 -0.16
N SER A 6 -14.03 14.66 1.08
CA SER A 6 -12.68 14.21 1.43
C SER A 6 -12.35 12.82 0.89
N GLY A 7 -13.26 11.85 1.05
CA GLY A 7 -13.05 10.47 0.60
C GLY A 7 -12.88 10.32 -0.91
N ARG A 8 -13.66 11.08 -1.70
CA ARG A 8 -13.57 11.06 -3.17
C ARG A 8 -12.19 11.50 -3.67
N ASN A 9 -11.57 12.50 -3.03
CA ASN A 9 -10.31 13.06 -3.53
C ASN A 9 -9.09 12.13 -3.36
N ALA A 10 -9.08 11.28 -2.33
CA ALA A 10 -7.95 10.40 -2.03
C ALA A 10 -7.95 9.13 -2.88
N GLU A 11 -9.11 8.46 -2.98
CA GLU A 11 -9.29 7.33 -3.90
C GLU A 11 -9.02 7.77 -5.34
N ASP A 12 -9.50 8.95 -5.73
CA ASP A 12 -9.22 9.52 -7.04
C ASP A 12 -7.71 9.77 -7.26
N ALA A 13 -6.95 10.14 -6.23
CA ALA A 13 -5.51 10.36 -6.34
C ALA A 13 -4.75 9.03 -6.56
N LEU A 14 -5.08 8.00 -5.77
CA LEU A 14 -4.50 6.66 -5.94
C LEU A 14 -4.87 6.04 -7.28
N ALA A 15 -6.11 6.21 -7.73
CA ALA A 15 -6.57 5.74 -9.03
C ALA A 15 -5.82 6.42 -10.19
N ARG A 16 -5.64 7.76 -10.13
CA ARG A 16 -4.85 8.50 -11.14
C ARG A 16 -3.39 8.03 -11.18
N LEU A 17 -2.78 7.84 -10.01
CA LEU A 17 -1.40 7.35 -9.93
C LEU A 17 -1.28 5.91 -10.45
N ALA A 18 -2.23 5.03 -10.12
CA ALA A 18 -2.29 3.68 -10.65
C ALA A 18 -2.40 3.66 -12.17
N ALA A 19 -3.28 4.48 -12.75
CA ALA A 19 -3.41 4.59 -14.21
C ALA A 19 -2.08 5.03 -14.88
N VAL A 20 -1.35 5.95 -14.24
CA VAL A 20 -0.01 6.32 -14.71
C VAL A 20 0.96 5.14 -14.62
N ILE A 21 1.00 4.42 -13.49
CA ILE A 21 1.87 3.25 -13.30
C ILE A 21 1.55 2.14 -14.32
N GLU A 22 0.27 1.81 -14.52
CA GLU A 22 -0.17 0.81 -15.48
C GLU A 22 0.25 1.17 -16.91
N SER A 23 0.15 2.46 -17.28
CA SER A 23 0.61 2.94 -18.59
C SER A 23 2.14 2.78 -18.80
N ARG A 24 2.90 2.42 -17.76
CA ARG A 24 4.34 2.16 -17.80
C ARG A 24 4.69 0.67 -17.74
N LEU A 25 3.70 -0.23 -17.70
CA LEU A 25 3.94 -1.66 -17.84
C LEU A 25 4.59 -1.97 -19.20
N PRO A 26 5.54 -2.93 -19.27
CA PRO A 26 6.15 -3.34 -20.53
C PRO A 26 5.11 -3.78 -21.57
N ALA A 27 4.09 -4.52 -21.14
CA ALA A 27 2.97 -4.96 -22.01
C ALA A 27 2.10 -3.79 -22.53
N ARG A 28 2.22 -2.60 -21.95
CA ARG A 28 1.53 -1.37 -22.37
C ARG A 28 2.45 -0.40 -23.13
N GLY A 29 3.66 -0.83 -23.49
CA GLY A 29 4.64 -0.01 -24.21
C GLY A 29 5.43 0.96 -23.33
N GLY A 30 5.54 0.69 -22.03
CA GLY A 30 6.36 1.50 -21.12
C GLY A 30 7.83 1.52 -21.54
N ASP A 31 8.36 2.72 -21.77
CA ASP A 31 9.75 2.93 -22.21
C ASP A 31 10.69 3.10 -21.00
N PRO A 32 11.60 2.14 -20.72
CA PRO A 32 12.50 2.19 -19.56
C PRO A 32 13.55 3.30 -19.64
N GLU A 33 13.81 3.88 -20.81
CA GLU A 33 14.73 5.00 -20.96
C GLU A 33 14.08 6.35 -20.63
N LYS A 34 12.73 6.41 -20.66
CA LYS A 34 11.96 7.66 -20.45
C LYS A 34 11.22 7.71 -19.12
N SER A 35 11.07 6.59 -18.42
CA SER A 35 10.28 6.52 -17.19
C SER A 35 10.98 5.68 -16.13
N TYR A 36 11.12 6.25 -14.93
CA TYR A 36 11.61 5.53 -13.75
C TYR A 36 10.78 4.29 -13.45
N VAL A 37 9.44 4.41 -13.49
CA VAL A 37 8.52 3.29 -13.24
C VAL A 37 8.69 2.21 -14.31
N ALA A 38 8.79 2.60 -15.59
CA ALA A 38 9.00 1.63 -16.67
C ALA A 38 10.34 0.90 -16.50
N ARG A 39 11.39 1.61 -16.06
CA ARG A 39 12.69 1.02 -15.78
C ARG A 39 12.63 -0.01 -14.64
N LEU A 40 11.91 0.28 -13.56
CA LEU A 40 11.71 -0.68 -12.48
C LEU A 40 10.94 -1.92 -12.97
N LEU A 41 9.82 -1.72 -13.66
CA LEU A 41 8.99 -2.80 -14.18
C LEU A 41 9.74 -3.67 -15.21
N HIS A 42 10.62 -3.07 -16.02
CA HIS A 42 11.46 -3.80 -16.97
C HIS A 42 12.60 -4.57 -16.30
N ARG A 43 13.15 -4.08 -15.18
CA ARG A 43 14.15 -4.81 -14.39
C ARG A 43 13.57 -6.02 -13.66
N GLY A 44 12.25 -6.11 -13.55
CA GLY A 44 11.56 -7.21 -12.88
C GLY A 44 11.39 -6.99 -11.38
N PRO A 45 10.78 -7.98 -10.69
CA PRO A 45 10.26 -7.82 -9.34
C PRO A 45 11.30 -7.41 -8.30
N ASP A 46 12.52 -7.96 -8.36
CA ASP A 46 13.59 -7.68 -7.41
C ASP A 46 13.89 -6.17 -7.29
N ALA A 47 13.72 -5.40 -8.38
CA ALA A 47 14.02 -3.97 -8.40
C ALA A 47 13.06 -3.16 -7.53
N PHE A 48 11.75 -3.42 -7.62
CA PHE A 48 10.76 -2.69 -6.82
C PHE A 48 10.51 -3.33 -5.45
N LEU A 49 10.64 -4.66 -5.32
CA LEU A 49 10.52 -5.35 -4.04
C LEU A 49 11.64 -4.96 -3.07
N LYS A 50 12.87 -4.78 -3.58
CA LYS A 50 13.96 -4.23 -2.77
C LYS A 50 13.62 -2.85 -2.21
N LYS A 51 13.04 -1.98 -3.05
CA LYS A 51 12.62 -0.64 -2.62
C LYS A 51 11.55 -0.71 -1.54
N ILE A 52 10.55 -1.59 -1.65
CA ILE A 52 9.55 -1.79 -0.57
C ILE A 52 10.24 -2.08 0.78
N GLY A 53 11.25 -2.95 0.81
CA GLY A 53 12.00 -3.25 2.04
C GLY A 53 12.83 -2.07 2.57
N GLU A 54 13.42 -1.29 1.66
CA GLU A 54 14.16 -0.06 1.95
C GLU A 54 13.23 0.99 2.57
N GLU A 55 12.13 1.33 1.88
CA GLU A 55 11.15 2.33 2.34
C GLU A 55 10.49 1.92 3.66
N ALA A 56 10.17 0.64 3.85
CA ALA A 56 9.62 0.16 5.11
C ALA A 56 10.59 0.38 6.28
N THR A 57 11.89 0.23 6.04
CA THR A 57 12.92 0.51 7.04
C THR A 57 13.05 2.02 7.28
N GLU A 58 12.99 2.82 6.22
CA GLU A 58 13.04 4.28 6.30
C GLU A 58 11.84 4.86 7.06
N VAL A 59 10.63 4.33 6.86
CA VAL A 59 9.44 4.66 7.67
C VAL A 59 9.69 4.45 9.17
N VAL A 60 10.26 3.29 9.53
CA VAL A 60 10.57 2.98 10.94
C VAL A 60 11.59 3.97 11.50
N MET A 61 12.63 4.29 10.74
CA MET A 61 13.66 5.24 11.15
C MET A 61 13.11 6.66 11.27
N ALA A 62 12.33 7.13 10.29
CA ALA A 62 11.70 8.45 10.29
C ALA A 62 10.73 8.63 11.46
N ALA A 63 9.97 7.58 11.83
CA ALA A 63 9.12 7.60 13.01
C ALA A 63 9.93 7.77 14.30
N LYS A 64 11.02 7.00 14.44
CA LYS A 64 11.91 7.12 15.60
C LYS A 64 12.57 8.49 15.66
N ASP A 65 13.05 9.01 14.55
CA ASP A 65 13.68 10.33 14.49
C ASP A 65 12.68 11.43 14.86
N ALA A 66 11.44 11.34 14.39
CA ALA A 66 10.37 12.27 14.75
C ALA A 66 10.10 12.35 16.27
N ASP A 67 10.22 11.23 16.99
CA ASP A 67 10.10 11.18 18.45
C ASP A 67 11.31 11.79 19.17
N HIS A 68 12.47 11.88 18.51
CA HIS A 68 13.72 12.42 19.06
C HIS A 68 14.05 13.83 18.52
N GLY A 69 13.06 14.56 18.03
CA GLY A 69 13.21 15.95 17.57
C GLY A 69 13.64 16.11 16.10
N GLY A 70 13.64 15.02 15.33
CA GLY A 70 13.81 15.04 13.88
C GLY A 70 12.60 15.61 13.13
N ASP A 71 12.78 15.83 11.83
CA ASP A 71 11.73 16.37 10.97
C ASP A 71 10.58 15.36 10.77
N ARG A 72 9.41 15.69 11.31
CA ARG A 72 8.19 14.88 11.24
C ARG A 72 7.66 14.71 9.81
N ALA A 73 7.98 15.63 8.90
CA ALA A 73 7.55 15.54 7.51
C ALA A 73 8.18 14.33 6.80
N LYS A 74 9.36 13.88 7.24
CA LYS A 74 10.00 12.67 6.68
C LYS A 74 9.12 11.45 6.78
N LEU A 75 8.42 11.24 7.91
CA LEU A 75 7.55 10.09 8.07
C LEU A 75 6.48 10.01 6.98
N VAL A 76 5.88 11.14 6.61
CA VAL A 76 4.88 11.20 5.53
C VAL A 76 5.51 10.87 4.18
N ASN A 77 6.72 11.38 3.92
CA ASN A 77 7.45 11.12 2.68
C ASN A 77 7.79 9.63 2.53
N GLU A 78 8.35 9.00 3.56
CA GLU A 78 8.72 7.57 3.50
C GLU A 78 7.48 6.66 3.36
N VAL A 79 6.36 7.03 4.01
CA VAL A 79 5.10 6.29 3.83
C VAL A 79 4.57 6.46 2.40
N ALA A 80 4.69 7.65 1.81
CA ALA A 80 4.31 7.88 0.43
C ALA A 80 5.18 7.06 -0.55
N ASP A 81 6.49 6.99 -0.33
CA ASP A 81 7.39 6.16 -1.16
C ASP A 81 7.12 4.67 -0.99
N LEU A 82 6.86 4.21 0.24
CA LEU A 82 6.41 2.84 0.49
C LEU A 82 5.12 2.51 -0.27
N TRP A 83 4.12 3.39 -0.23
CA TRP A 83 2.87 3.20 -0.96
C TRP A 83 3.09 3.22 -2.47
N PHE A 84 3.89 4.15 -2.97
CA PHE A 84 4.23 4.25 -4.38
C PHE A 84 4.88 2.96 -4.91
N HIS A 85 5.89 2.44 -4.21
CA HIS A 85 6.54 1.19 -4.59
C HIS A 85 5.62 -0.03 -4.44
N SER A 86 4.72 -0.02 -3.44
CA SER A 86 3.68 -1.04 -3.30
C SER A 86 2.71 -1.03 -4.48
N MET A 87 2.30 0.15 -4.98
CA MET A 87 1.43 0.28 -6.15
C MET A 87 2.09 -0.21 -7.45
N ILE A 88 3.40 -0.02 -7.60
CA ILE A 88 4.17 -0.61 -8.72
C ILE A 88 4.12 -2.14 -8.64
N ALA A 89 4.28 -2.71 -7.44
CA ALA A 89 4.17 -4.15 -7.25
C ALA A 89 2.76 -4.66 -7.57
N LEU A 90 1.70 -3.99 -7.09
CA LEU A 90 0.31 -4.33 -7.42
C LEU A 90 0.11 -4.39 -8.95
N ALA A 91 0.50 -3.33 -9.67
CA ALA A 91 0.36 -3.28 -11.12
C ALA A 91 1.14 -4.41 -11.83
N HIS A 92 2.36 -4.74 -11.36
CA HIS A 92 3.13 -5.86 -11.89
C HIS A 92 2.42 -7.21 -11.72
N TYR A 93 1.75 -7.42 -10.58
CA TYR A 93 1.02 -8.65 -10.27
C TYR A 93 -0.44 -8.65 -10.73
N GLY A 94 -0.89 -7.59 -11.42
CA GLY A 94 -2.23 -7.50 -11.99
C GLY A 94 -3.32 -7.08 -11.01
N PHE A 95 -2.95 -6.38 -9.93
CA PHE A 95 -3.86 -5.80 -8.95
C PHE A 95 -3.89 -4.28 -9.04
N ALA A 96 -5.00 -3.69 -8.59
CA ALA A 96 -5.21 -2.26 -8.46
C ALA A 96 -5.21 -1.84 -6.97
N PRO A 97 -4.95 -0.56 -6.65
CA PRO A 97 -5.06 -0.08 -5.27
C PRO A 97 -6.45 -0.27 -4.67
N SER A 98 -7.50 -0.26 -5.49
CA SER A 98 -8.88 -0.55 -5.04
C SER A 98 -9.02 -1.93 -4.43
N ASP A 99 -8.22 -2.92 -4.87
CA ASP A 99 -8.23 -4.26 -4.29
C ASP A 99 -7.70 -4.23 -2.84
N VAL A 100 -6.69 -3.39 -2.57
CA VAL A 100 -6.17 -3.18 -1.22
C VAL A 100 -7.17 -2.39 -0.37
N VAL A 101 -7.80 -1.35 -0.93
CA VAL A 101 -8.85 -0.58 -0.22
C VAL A 101 -10.01 -1.50 0.17
N ALA A 102 -10.51 -2.33 -0.75
CA ALA A 102 -11.56 -3.30 -0.46
C ALA A 102 -11.17 -4.28 0.65
N GLU A 103 -9.91 -4.72 0.69
CA GLU A 103 -9.40 -5.55 1.79
C GLU A 103 -9.31 -4.78 3.12
N LEU A 104 -8.97 -3.49 3.10
CA LEU A 104 -8.96 -2.65 4.31
C LEU A 104 -10.39 -2.44 4.82
N GLU A 105 -11.36 -2.12 3.97
CA GLU A 105 -12.78 -1.98 4.34
C GLU A 105 -13.32 -3.28 4.95
N ARG A 106 -12.97 -4.44 4.37
CA ARG A 106 -13.32 -5.75 4.93
C ARG A 106 -12.74 -5.95 6.34
N ARG A 107 -11.52 -5.48 6.60
CA ARG A 107 -10.87 -5.53 7.93
C ARG A 107 -11.48 -4.54 8.91
N GLU A 108 -11.89 -3.36 8.47
CA GLU A 108 -12.60 -2.40 9.33
C GLU A 108 -13.90 -2.99 9.86
N GLY A 109 -14.64 -3.72 9.01
CA GLY A 109 -15.86 -4.43 9.41
C GLY A 109 -15.65 -5.65 10.30
N THR A 110 -14.39 -6.06 10.54
CA THR A 110 -14.00 -7.21 11.36
C THR A 110 -12.89 -6.77 12.31
N SER A 111 -13.20 -6.15 13.46
CA SER A 111 -12.09 -5.73 14.31
C SER A 111 -11.24 -6.94 14.68
N GLY A 112 -9.91 -6.84 14.54
CA GLY A 112 -9.00 -7.96 14.83
C GLY A 112 -9.08 -8.46 16.28
N ILE A 113 -9.71 -7.69 17.17
CA ILE A 113 -10.07 -8.08 18.54
C ILE A 113 -11.30 -8.98 18.53
N GLU A 114 -12.36 -8.59 17.82
CA GLU A 114 -13.58 -9.40 17.66
C GLU A 114 -13.31 -10.70 16.91
N GLU A 115 -12.47 -10.69 15.87
CA GLU A 115 -12.10 -11.92 15.16
C GLU A 115 -11.32 -12.89 16.06
N LYS A 116 -10.38 -12.38 16.87
CA LYS A 116 -9.67 -13.18 17.88
C LYS A 116 -10.60 -13.68 18.98
N ALA A 117 -11.56 -12.86 19.41
CA ALA A 117 -12.55 -13.25 20.40
C ALA A 117 -13.47 -14.35 19.87
N LEU A 118 -13.94 -14.23 18.62
CA LEU A 118 -14.80 -15.21 17.94
C LEU A 118 -14.07 -16.54 17.73
N ARG A 119 -12.82 -16.52 17.23
CA ARG A 119 -12.00 -17.72 17.10
C ARG A 119 -11.77 -18.43 18.44
N LYS A 120 -11.56 -17.65 19.52
CA LYS A 120 -11.39 -18.20 20.88
C LYS A 120 -12.69 -18.77 21.44
N ALA A 121 -13.85 -18.19 21.12
CA ALA A 121 -15.16 -18.71 21.51
C ALA A 121 -15.46 -20.04 20.79
N GLN A 122 -15.28 -20.08 19.46
CA GLN A 122 -15.46 -21.30 18.65
C GLN A 122 -14.52 -22.44 19.08
N ALA A 123 -13.26 -22.12 19.40
CA ALA A 123 -12.31 -23.12 19.91
C ALA A 123 -12.69 -23.68 21.29
N ARG A 124 -13.41 -22.91 22.13
CA ARG A 124 -13.91 -23.38 23.43
C ARG A 124 -15.13 -24.27 23.28
N GLU A 125 -16.05 -23.92 22.39
CA GLU A 125 -17.23 -24.74 22.09
C GLU A 125 -16.83 -26.09 21.50
N ALA A 126 -15.87 -26.10 20.57
CA ALA A 126 -15.33 -27.34 19.98
C ALA A 126 -14.49 -28.20 20.94
N SER A 127 -14.12 -27.68 22.12
CA SER A 127 -13.36 -28.42 23.15
C SER A 127 -14.23 -28.91 24.32
N ASN A 128 -15.49 -28.50 24.36
CA ASN A 128 -16.46 -28.88 25.39
C ASN A 128 -17.45 -29.97 24.92
N ASP A 129 -17.32 -30.42 23.66
CA ASP A 129 -17.90 -31.64 23.09
C ASP A 129 -16.82 -32.74 23.00
#